data_AF-A0A518HD47-F1
#
_entry.id   AF-A0A518HD47-F1
#
_cell.length_a   1.000
_cell.length_b   1.000
_cell.length_c   1.000
_cell.angle_alpha   90.00
_cell.angle_beta   90.00
_cell.angle_gamma   90.00
#
_symmetry.space_group_name_H-M   'P 1'
#
loop_
_entity.id
_entity.type
_entity.pdbx_description
1 polymer ?
#
loop_
_entity_poly.entity_id
_entity_poly.type
_entity_poly.pdbx_seq_one_letter_code
_entity_poly.pdbx_strand_id
1 'polypeptide(L)' 'MTKIAPYAWGLAALVVAASGAAATLHAQGLDSGPKLGEPVNAFDVYDVTGPNKGNELCYR' A
#
# COMPACT_ATOMS: atom_id res chain seq x y z
N MET A 1 -19.36 5.13 -41.56
CA MET A 1 -18.07 5.65 -41.06
C MET A 1 -18.35 6.60 -39.92
N THR A 2 -18.22 6.14 -38.68
CA THR A 2 -18.48 6.95 -37.47
C THR A 2 -17.31 7.91 -37.27
N LYS A 3 -17.56 9.23 -37.39
CA LYS A 3 -16.55 10.25 -37.11
C LYS A 3 -16.31 10.29 -35.59
N ILE A 4 -15.18 9.74 -35.15
CA ILE A 4 -14.74 9.84 -33.76
C ILE A 4 -14.31 11.29 -33.53
N ALA A 5 -15.00 11.97 -32.63
CA ALA A 5 -14.71 13.36 -32.33
C ALA A 5 -13.39 13.49 -31.55
N PRO A 6 -12.62 14.59 -31.74
CA PRO A 6 -11.27 14.72 -31.19
C PRO A 6 -11.22 14.66 -29.66
N TYR A 7 -12.30 15.05 -28.98
CA TYR A 7 -12.42 14.95 -27.52
C TYR A 7 -12.53 13.51 -27.01
N ALA A 8 -12.96 12.55 -27.86
CA ALA A 8 -13.07 11.14 -27.48
C ALA A 8 -11.68 10.53 -27.20
N TRP A 9 -10.66 10.97 -27.94
CA TRP A 9 -9.27 10.57 -27.72
C TRP A 9 -8.70 11.15 -26.42
N GLY A 10 -9.03 12.41 -26.11
CA GLY A 10 -8.62 13.04 -24.85
C GLY A 10 -9.22 12.33 -23.63
N LEU A 11 -10.51 11.98 -23.70
CA LEU A 11 -11.17 11.21 -22.64
C LEU A 11 -10.57 9.81 -22.49
N ALA A 12 -10.31 9.10 -23.60
CA ALA A 12 -9.68 7.79 -23.55
C ALA A 12 -8.29 7.84 -22.90
N ALA A 13 -7.47 8.83 -23.26
CA ALA A 13 -6.14 9.01 -22.67
C ALA A 13 -6.21 9.27 -21.16
N LEU A 14 -7.16 10.10 -20.72
CA LEU A 14 -7.35 10.40 -19.29
C LEU A 14 -7.75 9.14 -18.50
N VAL A 15 -8.67 8.33 -19.04
CA VAL A 15 -9.12 7.08 -18.40
C VAL A 15 -7.97 6.07 -18.29
N VAL A 16 -7.15 5.93 -19.34
CA VAL A 16 -5.97 5.05 -19.31
C VAL A 16 -4.93 5.55 -18.28
N ALA A 17 -4.66 6.85 -18.22
CA ALA A 17 -3.73 7.42 -17.25
C ALA A 17 -4.22 7.24 -15.80
N ALA A 18 -5.51 7.48 -15.54
CA ALA A 18 -6.09 7.33 -14.22
C ALA A 18 -6.09 5.87 -13.73
N SER A 19 -6.44 4.93 -14.63
CA SER A 19 -6.42 3.50 -14.31
C SER A 19 -5.01 2.94 -14.13
N GLY A 20 -4.04 3.40 -14.93
CA GLY A 20 -2.62 3.05 -14.77
C GLY A 20 -2.05 3.55 -13.44
N ALA A 21 -2.33 4.79 -13.04
CA ALA A 21 -1.88 5.34 -11.76
C ALA A 21 -2.46 4.56 -10.56
N ALA A 22 -3.76 4.23 -10.60
CA ALA A 22 -4.42 3.44 -9.55
C ALA A 22 -3.80 2.03 -9.41
N ALA A 23 -3.41 1.38 -10.51
CA ALA A 23 -2.77 0.07 -10.49
C ALA A 23 -1.38 0.09 -9.83
N THR A 24 -0.64 1.19 -9.92
CA THR A 24 0.70 1.32 -9.30
C THR A 24 0.66 1.54 -7.78
N LEU A 25 -0.46 2.02 -7.21
CA LEU A 25 -0.60 2.25 -5.77
C LEU A 25 -0.75 0.95 -4.97
N HIS A 26 -1.25 -0.13 -5.57
CA HIS A 26 -1.38 -1.44 -4.90
C HIS A 26 -0.07 -2.24 -4.78
N ALA A 27 1.00 -1.82 -5.47
CA ALA A 27 2.32 -2.46 -5.36
C ALA A 27 3.14 -1.94 -4.17
N GLN A 28 2.69 -0.87 -3.51
CA GLN A 28 3.26 -0.43 -2.24
C GLN A 28 2.59 -1.18 -1.10
N GLY A 29 2.73 -2.51 -1.09
CA GLY A 29 2.42 -3.29 0.09
C GLY A 29 3.17 -2.66 1.25
N LEU A 30 2.46 -2.29 2.31
CA LEU A 30 3.11 -1.90 3.55
C LEU A 30 3.83 -3.17 4.05
N ASP A 31 5.12 -3.30 3.74
CA ASP A 31 5.96 -4.36 4.28
C ASP A 31 5.85 -4.24 5.81
N SER A 32 5.16 -5.20 6.43
CA SER A 32 4.90 -5.15 7.87
C SER A 32 6.05 -5.82 8.62
N GLY A 33 6.58 -5.10 9.61
CA GLY A 33 7.58 -5.60 10.53
C GLY A 33 9.02 -5.59 10.03
N PRO A 34 9.97 -6.01 10.89
CA PRO A 34 11.39 -6.04 10.57
C PRO A 34 11.71 -7.07 9.49
N LYS A 35 12.64 -6.76 8.59
CA LYS A 35 13.05 -7.69 7.52
C LYS A 35 14.05 -8.71 8.05
N LEU A 36 14.05 -9.90 7.44
CA LEU A 36 15.02 -10.94 7.78
C LEU A 36 16.44 -10.44 7.54
N GLY A 37 17.29 -10.54 8.56
CA GLY A 37 18.69 -10.12 8.50
C GLY A 37 18.94 -8.64 8.81
N GLU A 38 17.90 -7.82 8.99
CA GLU A 38 18.06 -6.44 9.45
C GLU A 38 18.19 -6.39 10.98
N PRO A 39 19.18 -5.65 11.53
CA PRO A 39 19.24 -5.41 12.96
C PRO A 39 18.05 -4.53 13.36
N VAL A 40 17.20 -5.03 14.25
CA VAL A 40 16.11 -4.25 14.82
C VAL A 40 16.52 -3.64 16.16
N ASN A 41 16.11 -2.40 16.40
CA ASN A 41 16.20 -1.80 17.73
C ASN A 41 15.01 -2.24 18.57
N ALA A 42 15.08 -2.07 19.89
CA ALA A 42 13.93 -2.32 20.74
C ALA A 42 12.73 -1.45 20.32
N PHE A 43 11.54 -2.03 20.33
CA PHE A 43 10.29 -1.35 20.00
C PHE A 43 9.16 -1.82 20.89
N ASP A 44 8.25 -0.89 21.19
CA ASP A 44 7.08 -1.16 22.01
C ASP A 44 5.95 -1.73 21.15
N VAL A 45 5.28 -2.74 21.69
CA VAL A 45 4.18 -3.47 21.07
C VAL A 45 3.05 -3.56 22.07
N TYR A 46 1.86 -3.18 21.64
CA TYR A 46 0.66 -3.43 22.42
C TYR A 46 0.10 -4.81 22.10
N ASP A 47 -0.02 -5.66 23.12
CA ASP A 47 -0.51 -7.01 22.93
C ASP A 47 -2.05 -7.01 22.82
N VAL A 48 -2.57 -7.16 21.60
CA VAL A 48 -4.02 -7.13 21.34
C VAL A 48 -4.67 -8.51 21.54
N THR A 49 -3.95 -9.59 21.21
CA THR A 49 -4.52 -10.94 21.13
C THR A 49 -3.66 -12.03 21.76
N GLY A 50 -2.43 -11.71 22.16
CA GLY A 50 -1.47 -12.63 22.73
C GLY A 50 -1.65 -12.88 24.23
N PRO A 51 -0.72 -13.64 24.83
CA PRO A 51 -0.82 -14.09 26.22
C PRO A 51 -0.84 -12.95 27.25
N ASN A 52 -0.27 -11.80 26.90
CA ASN A 52 -0.22 -10.63 27.78
C ASN A 52 -1.22 -9.56 27.34
N LYS A 53 -2.33 -9.96 26.70
CA LYS A 53 -3.35 -9.07 26.14
C LYS A 53 -3.69 -7.89 27.07
N GLY A 54 -3.69 -6.70 26.49
CA GLY A 54 -4.01 -5.45 27.17
C GLY A 54 -2.80 -4.75 27.78
N ASN A 55 -1.60 -5.31 27.65
CA ASN A 55 -0.36 -4.70 28.12
C ASN A 55 0.50 -4.20 26.95
N GLU A 56 1.29 -3.17 27.26
CA GLU A 56 2.38 -2.71 26.40
C GLU A 56 3.66 -3.47 26.75
N LEU A 57 4.34 -4.00 25.74
CA LEU A 57 5.51 -4.86 25.85
C LEU A 57 6.66 -4.25 25.05
N CYS A 58 7.86 -4.27 25.60
CA CYS A 58 9.06 -3.88 24.87
C CYS A 58 9.73 -5.14 24.30
N TYR A 59 9.75 -5.29 22.97
CA TYR A 59 10.50 -6.34 22.29
C TYR A 59 11.84 -5.79 21.80
N ARG A 60 12.89 -6.60 21.87
CA ARG A 60 14.23 -6.25 21.41
C ARG A 60 14.69 -7.20 20.33
#